data_AF-E7S096-F1
#
_entry.id   AF-E7S096-F1
#
_cell.length_a   1.000
_cell.length_b   1.000
_cell.length_c   1.000
_cell.angle_alpha   90.00
_cell.angle_beta   90.00
_cell.angle_gamma   90.00
#
_symmetry.space_group_name_H-M   'P 1'
#
loop_
_entity.id
_entity.type
_entity.pdbx_description
1 polymer ?
#
loop_
_entity_poly.entity_id
_entity_poly.type
_entity_poly.pdbx_seq_one_letter_code
_entity_poly.pdbx_strand_id
1 'polypeptide(L)'
;MAAHLLKKTRSHQPTLFDTFGYGSRPQRPSSFSTMLVSAAFFFHFGLLPILWNVATSVPSIVWTGTSTGLLCLAALAARHSSITSRKVSICTITFLFAYPIFGWISYKAWGQYSGERETMLLQTLPIMLLGLALYLTGAAARSHRIYRTIWMTWLLMACYVLLNAKNFSVENLYQTATETGNKLTYQQLGDSFAICSTILAARIRQAPQRWLFIAAAIGLMFIIPSRSAAFFGTASLLTVIVLFGGFFTRVVVIGLVVAIGLGYETGLFAQLFEGTRFQIAFTPGSEDGSWSTRQEIMNHGMNVLTSRPFTGEWAFQLGEMKFAGLYIHNILDIWAQTGLISFLLFLAIWGALLVALMTGFERWPRIAKETAPLLVFVVLSWCLARNVTFVALFFCVGFASAALEQARFGQVVRRHRADQLNTQFNTQFSPDSQFVHSQFAPNQFANSQFAPQTQLSPDTRFVRRHQYQDHPKYQDHTKFFPPGSSS
;
A
#
# COMPACT_ATOMS: atom_id res chain seq x y z
N MET A 1 33.53 -47.72 6.51
CA MET A 1 32.27 -47.55 5.77
C MET A 1 31.61 -46.22 6.16
N ALA A 2 32.32 -45.09 5.96
CA ALA A 2 31.90 -43.77 6.44
C ALA A 2 32.20 -42.70 5.37
N ALA A 3 31.54 -42.81 4.22
CA ALA A 3 31.72 -41.89 3.09
C ALA A 3 30.39 -41.45 2.45
N HIS A 4 29.32 -41.40 3.25
CA HIS A 4 28.05 -40.82 2.81
C HIS A 4 27.43 -40.12 4.01
N LEU A 5 27.64 -38.79 4.13
CA LEU A 5 26.74 -37.84 4.81
C LEU A 5 27.26 -36.38 4.84
N LEU A 6 28.25 -36.01 4.03
CA LEU A 6 28.49 -34.59 3.73
C LEU A 6 27.55 -34.14 2.61
N LYS A 7 26.29 -33.89 2.97
CA LYS A 7 25.33 -33.23 2.09
C LYS A 7 25.80 -31.78 1.91
N LYS A 8 26.57 -31.55 0.85
CA LYS A 8 27.01 -30.25 0.33
C LYS A 8 25.84 -29.27 0.45
N THR A 9 25.91 -28.35 1.42
CA THR A 9 25.00 -27.20 1.51
C THR A 9 25.21 -26.40 0.22
N ARG A 10 24.34 -26.62 -0.77
CA ARG A 10 24.29 -25.77 -1.97
C ARG A 10 24.15 -24.34 -1.46
N SER A 11 25.15 -23.51 -1.76
CA SER A 11 25.06 -22.06 -1.64
C SER A 11 23.89 -21.62 -2.53
N HIS A 12 22.70 -21.51 -1.95
CA HIS A 12 21.54 -21.01 -2.66
C HIS A 12 21.83 -19.53 -2.91
N GLN A 13 22.18 -19.18 -4.16
CA GLN A 13 22.19 -17.78 -4.55
C GLN A 13 20.77 -17.26 -4.35
N PRO A 14 20.57 -16.17 -3.58
CA PRO A 14 19.24 -15.63 -3.35
C PRO A 14 18.67 -15.19 -4.69
N THR A 15 17.58 -15.81 -5.11
CA THR A 15 16.80 -15.37 -6.26
C THR A 15 16.14 -14.04 -5.94
N LEU A 16 15.71 -13.29 -6.97
CA LEU A 16 14.89 -12.08 -6.77
C LEU A 16 13.67 -12.35 -5.87
N PHE A 17 13.18 -13.60 -5.83
CA PHE A 17 12.07 -14.04 -4.99
C PHE A 17 12.44 -14.45 -3.56
N ASP A 18 13.71 -14.72 -3.25
CA ASP A 18 14.19 -14.95 -1.88
C ASP A 18 14.30 -13.64 -1.08
N THR A 19 14.03 -12.50 -1.73
CA THR A 19 13.99 -11.20 -1.09
C THR A 19 12.69 -10.89 -0.33
N PHE A 20 11.62 -11.69 -0.53
CA PHE A 20 10.31 -11.51 0.10
C PHE A 20 10.19 -12.26 1.45
N GLY A 21 11.16 -12.03 2.35
CA GLY A 21 11.22 -12.68 3.66
C GLY A 21 10.25 -12.03 4.66
N TYR A 22 9.11 -12.67 4.91
CA TYR A 22 8.28 -12.36 6.07
C TYR A 22 8.94 -12.88 7.35
N GLY A 23 9.18 -11.98 8.31
CA GLY A 23 9.89 -12.27 9.56
C GLY A 23 9.17 -13.20 10.55
N SER A 24 7.95 -13.63 10.28
CA SER A 24 7.24 -14.58 11.13
C SER A 24 6.37 -15.41 10.22
N ARG A 25 6.51 -16.75 10.25
CA ARG A 25 5.59 -17.65 9.54
C ARG A 25 4.17 -17.32 10.00
N PRO A 26 3.34 -16.62 9.22
CA PRO A 26 1.92 -16.56 9.52
C PRO A 26 1.37 -17.96 9.27
N GLN A 27 0.18 -18.27 9.78
CA GLN A 27 -0.59 -19.40 9.25
C GLN A 27 -0.50 -19.32 7.71
N ARG A 28 0.08 -20.34 7.08
CA ARG A 28 0.13 -20.37 5.61
C ARG A 28 -1.34 -20.36 5.18
N PRO A 29 -1.84 -19.31 4.49
CA PRO A 29 -3.16 -19.40 3.90
C PRO A 29 -3.20 -20.68 3.06
N SER A 30 -4.35 -21.35 3.03
CA SER A 30 -4.49 -22.57 2.22
C SER A 30 -4.03 -22.28 0.78
N SER A 31 -3.44 -23.28 0.13
CA SER A 31 -3.00 -23.17 -1.26
C SER A 31 -4.14 -22.63 -2.15
N PHE A 32 -5.36 -23.06 -1.85
CA PHE A 32 -6.61 -22.62 -2.47
C PHE A 32 -6.92 -21.13 -2.25
N SER A 33 -6.91 -20.63 -1.01
CA SER A 33 -7.14 -19.20 -0.72
C SER A 33 -6.11 -18.31 -1.41
N THR A 34 -4.85 -18.71 -1.39
CA THR A 34 -3.78 -17.97 -2.08
C THR A 34 -3.97 -17.95 -3.59
N MET A 35 -4.39 -19.08 -4.17
CA MET A 35 -4.68 -19.18 -5.61
C MET A 35 -5.82 -18.25 -6.02
N LEU A 36 -6.92 -18.23 -5.25
CA LEU A 36 -8.06 -17.36 -5.54
C LEU A 36 -7.71 -15.87 -5.41
N VAL A 37 -6.98 -15.47 -4.37
CA VAL A 37 -6.52 -14.08 -4.23
C VAL A 37 -5.60 -13.68 -5.38
N SER A 38 -4.68 -14.56 -5.79
CA SER A 38 -3.84 -14.34 -6.96
C SER A 38 -4.67 -14.21 -8.25
N ALA A 39 -5.63 -15.11 -8.49
CA ALA A 39 -6.48 -15.05 -9.68
C ALA A 39 -7.31 -13.78 -9.72
N ALA A 40 -7.95 -13.41 -8.60
CA ALA A 40 -8.74 -12.19 -8.48
C ALA A 40 -7.88 -10.92 -8.69
N PHE A 41 -6.68 -10.88 -8.10
CA PHE A 41 -5.75 -9.77 -8.30
C PHE A 41 -5.31 -9.64 -9.76
N PHE A 42 -4.85 -10.74 -10.36
CA PHE A 42 -4.39 -10.76 -11.75
C PHE A 42 -5.49 -10.34 -12.72
N PHE A 43 -6.71 -10.84 -12.50
CA PHE A 43 -7.85 -10.48 -13.31
C PHE A 43 -8.23 -9.00 -13.14
N HIS A 44 -8.43 -8.53 -11.91
CA HIS A 44 -8.93 -7.17 -11.65
C HIS A 44 -7.91 -6.07 -12.01
N PHE A 45 -6.64 -6.25 -11.64
CA PHE A 45 -5.61 -5.23 -11.85
C PHE A 45 -4.91 -5.38 -13.20
N GLY A 46 -4.80 -6.61 -13.75
CA GLY A 46 -4.07 -6.88 -14.99
C GLY A 46 -4.98 -7.00 -16.21
N LEU A 47 -5.82 -8.04 -16.23
CA LEU A 47 -6.62 -8.37 -17.41
C LEU A 47 -7.77 -7.39 -17.63
N LEU A 48 -8.53 -7.03 -16.60
CA LEU A 48 -9.74 -6.22 -16.71
C LEU A 48 -9.48 -4.87 -17.42
N PRO A 49 -8.44 -4.07 -17.07
CA PRO A 49 -8.15 -2.83 -17.78
C PRO A 49 -7.76 -3.04 -19.24
N ILE A 50 -7.16 -4.19 -19.58
CA ILE A 50 -6.79 -4.53 -20.96
C ILE A 50 -8.02 -5.01 -21.75
N LEU A 51 -8.84 -5.86 -21.16
CA LEU A 51 -10.04 -6.44 -21.77
C LEU A 51 -11.07 -5.37 -22.12
N TRP A 52 -11.23 -4.34 -21.31
CA TRP A 52 -12.09 -3.21 -21.68
C TRP A 52 -11.64 -2.47 -22.94
N ASN A 53 -10.34 -2.48 -23.25
CA ASN A 53 -9.81 -1.80 -24.43
C ASN A 53 -9.77 -2.73 -25.65
N VAL A 54 -9.54 -4.03 -25.46
CA VAL A 54 -9.29 -4.98 -26.56
C VAL A 54 -10.54 -5.80 -26.91
N ALA A 55 -11.41 -6.08 -25.95
CA ALA A 55 -12.61 -6.90 -26.13
C ALA A 55 -13.88 -6.04 -26.06
N THR A 56 -13.95 -5.02 -26.91
CA THR A 56 -15.04 -4.02 -26.96
C THR A 56 -16.39 -4.58 -27.38
N SER A 57 -16.41 -5.76 -28.02
CA SER A 57 -17.64 -6.48 -28.37
C SER A 57 -18.35 -7.12 -27.18
N VAL A 58 -17.66 -7.29 -26.05
CA VAL A 58 -18.24 -7.83 -24.82
C VAL A 58 -18.66 -6.68 -23.91
N PRO A 59 -19.93 -6.64 -23.46
CA PRO A 59 -20.40 -5.58 -22.58
C PRO A 59 -19.55 -5.42 -21.32
N SER A 60 -19.21 -4.18 -20.95
CA SER A 60 -18.34 -3.86 -19.81
C SER A 60 -18.84 -4.46 -18.48
N ILE A 61 -20.16 -4.62 -18.34
CA ILE A 61 -20.80 -5.25 -17.18
C ILE A 61 -20.42 -6.72 -17.02
N VAL A 62 -20.14 -7.45 -18.10
CA VAL A 62 -19.70 -8.86 -18.06
C VAL A 62 -18.32 -8.95 -17.42
N TRP A 63 -17.38 -8.12 -17.86
CA TRP A 63 -16.04 -8.07 -17.31
C TRP A 63 -16.02 -7.57 -15.86
N THR A 64 -16.80 -6.53 -15.57
CA THR A 64 -16.93 -5.96 -14.21
C THR A 64 -17.56 -6.98 -13.25
N GLY A 65 -18.62 -7.66 -13.69
CA GLY A 65 -19.30 -8.72 -12.94
C GLY A 65 -18.38 -9.91 -12.67
N THR A 66 -17.63 -10.36 -13.67
CA THR A 66 -16.63 -11.44 -13.53
C THR A 66 -15.57 -11.05 -12.51
N SER A 67 -15.03 -9.83 -12.61
CA SER A 67 -14.05 -9.33 -11.66
C SER A 67 -14.61 -9.25 -10.24
N THR A 68 -15.84 -8.78 -10.08
CA THR A 68 -16.49 -8.64 -8.78
C THR A 68 -16.73 -10.02 -8.16
N GLY A 69 -17.23 -10.98 -8.95
CA GLY A 69 -17.42 -12.36 -8.53
C GLY A 69 -16.12 -13.01 -8.05
N LEU A 70 -15.03 -12.88 -8.81
CA LEU A 70 -13.71 -13.39 -8.42
C LEU A 70 -13.20 -12.76 -7.12
N LEU A 71 -13.36 -11.44 -6.95
CA LEU A 71 -12.96 -10.74 -5.73
C LEU A 71 -13.78 -11.18 -4.51
N CYS A 72 -15.10 -11.33 -4.66
CA CYS A 72 -15.96 -11.85 -3.60
C CYS A 72 -15.59 -13.29 -3.21
N LEU A 73 -15.34 -14.16 -4.19
CA LEU A 73 -14.88 -15.53 -3.93
C LEU A 73 -13.52 -15.55 -3.22
N ALA A 74 -12.58 -14.69 -3.64
CA ALA A 74 -11.28 -14.56 -2.99
C ALA A 74 -11.41 -14.07 -1.55
N ALA A 75 -12.25 -13.06 -1.29
CA ALA A 75 -12.53 -12.54 0.04
C ALA A 75 -13.14 -13.61 0.95
N LEU A 76 -14.13 -14.38 0.46
CA LEU A 76 -14.75 -15.48 1.20
C LEU A 76 -13.76 -16.60 1.51
N ALA A 77 -12.96 -17.02 0.53
CA ALA A 77 -11.95 -18.06 0.70
C ALA A 77 -10.83 -17.63 1.67
N ALA A 78 -10.54 -16.33 1.74
CA ALA A 78 -9.51 -15.76 2.61
C ALA A 78 -10.04 -15.20 3.95
N ARG A 79 -11.32 -15.41 4.29
CA ARG A 79 -11.93 -14.82 5.51
C ARG A 79 -11.18 -15.16 6.80
N HIS A 80 -10.66 -16.38 6.92
CA HIS A 80 -9.93 -16.85 8.10
C HIS A 80 -8.45 -16.45 8.10
N SER A 81 -7.90 -16.04 6.94
CA SER A 81 -6.50 -15.66 6.77
C SER A 81 -6.29 -14.15 6.63
N SER A 82 -7.38 -13.38 6.51
CA SER A 82 -7.39 -11.92 6.48
C SER A 82 -7.05 -11.37 7.86
N ILE A 83 -5.91 -10.70 7.97
CA ILE A 83 -5.46 -10.04 9.20
C ILE A 83 -5.39 -8.55 8.92
N THR A 84 -6.03 -7.75 9.76
CA THR A 84 -6.08 -6.29 9.59
C THR A 84 -6.10 -5.63 10.96
N SER A 85 -5.68 -4.37 11.02
CA SER A 85 -5.90 -3.57 12.23
C SER A 85 -7.40 -3.48 12.51
N ARG A 86 -7.82 -3.89 13.71
CA ARG A 86 -9.24 -3.85 14.13
C ARG A 86 -9.84 -2.46 13.93
N LYS A 87 -9.10 -1.40 14.24
CA LYS A 87 -9.55 -0.02 14.10
C LYS A 87 -9.78 0.34 12.62
N VAL A 88 -8.83 0.01 11.75
CA VAL A 88 -8.95 0.25 10.31
C VAL A 88 -10.13 -0.52 9.73
N SER A 89 -10.29 -1.80 10.08
CA SER A 89 -11.41 -2.62 9.60
C SER A 89 -12.78 -2.09 10.02
N ILE A 90 -12.94 -1.70 11.29
CA ILE A 90 -14.20 -1.13 11.76
C ILE A 90 -14.50 0.15 10.98
N CYS A 91 -13.54 1.09 10.88
CA CYS A 91 -13.76 2.34 10.17
C CYS A 91 -14.09 2.10 8.68
N THR A 92 -13.34 1.23 8.00
CA THR A 92 -13.56 0.95 6.57
C THR A 92 -14.90 0.29 6.32
N ILE A 93 -15.27 -0.73 7.09
CA ILE A 93 -16.55 -1.43 6.90
C ILE A 93 -17.70 -0.47 7.23
N THR A 94 -17.63 0.23 8.36
CA THR A 94 -18.66 1.22 8.74
C THR A 94 -18.80 2.30 7.67
N PHE A 95 -17.70 2.81 7.12
CA PHE A 95 -17.73 3.78 6.03
C PHE A 95 -18.43 3.24 4.77
N LEU A 96 -18.08 2.02 4.32
CA LEU A 96 -18.64 1.42 3.10
C LEU A 96 -20.16 1.19 3.19
N PHE A 97 -20.69 0.96 4.39
CA PHE A 97 -22.14 0.90 4.62
C PHE A 97 -22.75 2.29 4.85
N ALA A 98 -22.06 3.18 5.55
CA ALA A 98 -22.54 4.53 5.83
C ALA A 98 -22.70 5.34 4.54
N TYR A 99 -21.74 5.27 3.61
CA TYR A 99 -21.76 6.05 2.38
C TYR A 99 -23.09 5.94 1.59
N PRO A 100 -23.58 4.74 1.21
CA PRO A 100 -24.85 4.63 0.50
C PRO A 100 -26.06 5.01 1.37
N ILE A 101 -26.03 4.72 2.68
CA ILE A 101 -27.11 5.09 3.61
C ILE A 101 -27.25 6.61 3.70
N PHE A 102 -26.15 7.32 3.91
CA PHE A 102 -26.15 8.78 3.98
C PHE A 102 -26.37 9.41 2.60
N GLY A 103 -25.96 8.77 1.50
CA GLY A 103 -26.38 9.15 0.16
C GLY A 103 -27.90 9.09 -0.02
N TRP A 104 -28.56 8.05 0.51
CA TRP A 104 -30.02 7.94 0.50
C TRP A 104 -30.70 8.98 1.40
N ILE A 105 -30.17 9.22 2.60
CA ILE A 105 -30.68 10.28 3.49
C ILE A 105 -30.57 11.64 2.80
N SER A 106 -29.41 11.93 2.18
CA SER A 106 -29.17 13.15 1.42
C SER A 106 -30.16 13.30 0.25
N TYR A 107 -30.35 12.25 -0.54
CA TYR A 107 -31.31 12.21 -1.63
C TYR A 107 -32.74 12.52 -1.16
N LYS A 108 -33.17 11.95 -0.03
CA LYS A 108 -34.51 12.18 0.54
C LYS A 108 -34.67 13.56 1.18
N ALA A 109 -33.63 14.07 1.82
CA ALA A 109 -33.68 15.35 2.53
C ALA A 109 -33.94 16.55 1.59
N TRP A 110 -33.46 16.48 0.34
CA TRP A 110 -33.51 17.60 -0.58
C TRP A 110 -34.57 17.49 -1.67
N GLY A 111 -35.37 16.42 -1.69
CA GLY A 111 -36.58 16.31 -2.52
C GLY A 111 -36.36 16.40 -4.03
N GLN A 112 -35.12 16.32 -4.51
CA GLN A 112 -34.76 16.42 -5.92
C GLN A 112 -34.84 15.03 -6.58
N TYR A 113 -36.07 14.54 -6.71
CA TYR A 113 -36.36 13.25 -7.32
C TYR A 113 -36.16 13.33 -8.83
N SER A 114 -35.10 12.69 -9.33
CA SER A 114 -34.94 12.40 -10.76
C SER A 114 -34.47 10.96 -10.93
N GLY A 115 -34.93 10.30 -12.00
CA GLY A 115 -34.55 8.91 -12.28
C GLY A 115 -33.03 8.74 -12.41
N GLU A 116 -32.32 9.76 -12.88
CA GLU A 116 -30.85 9.76 -12.97
C GLU A 116 -30.18 9.80 -11.59
N ARG A 117 -30.64 10.67 -10.68
CA ARG A 117 -30.11 10.76 -9.31
C ARG A 117 -30.33 9.46 -8.53
N GLU A 118 -31.52 8.87 -8.68
CA GLU A 118 -31.85 7.56 -8.12
C GLU A 118 -30.97 6.44 -8.72
N THR A 119 -30.76 6.45 -10.04
CA THR A 119 -29.89 5.48 -10.71
C THR A 119 -28.45 5.57 -10.19
N MET A 120 -27.90 6.79 -10.04
CA MET A 120 -26.58 6.99 -9.44
C MET A 120 -26.51 6.46 -8.00
N LEU A 121 -27.59 6.65 -7.22
CA LEU A 121 -27.67 6.14 -5.85
C LEU A 121 -27.67 4.62 -5.81
N LEU A 122 -28.48 3.97 -6.65
CA LEU A 122 -28.55 2.52 -6.75
C LEU A 122 -27.22 1.91 -7.21
N GLN A 123 -26.45 2.62 -8.05
CA GLN A 123 -25.11 2.21 -8.44
C GLN A 123 -24.08 2.26 -7.30
N THR A 124 -24.30 3.04 -6.24
CA THR A 124 -23.36 3.08 -5.11
C THR A 124 -23.25 1.76 -4.37
N LEU A 125 -24.34 1.00 -4.24
CA LEU A 125 -24.35 -0.28 -3.53
C LEU A 125 -23.37 -1.30 -4.14
N PRO A 126 -23.45 -1.64 -5.44
CA PRO A 126 -22.47 -2.55 -6.05
C PRO A 126 -21.05 -1.98 -6.05
N ILE A 127 -20.87 -0.66 -6.17
CA ILE A 127 -19.54 -0.03 -6.07
C ILE A 127 -18.95 -0.23 -4.67
N MET A 128 -19.70 0.06 -3.61
CA MET A 128 -19.22 -0.09 -2.22
C MET A 128 -19.01 -1.56 -1.85
N LEU A 129 -19.82 -2.47 -2.38
CA LEU A 129 -19.60 -3.92 -2.25
C LEU A 129 -18.28 -4.34 -2.93
N LEU A 130 -18.00 -3.83 -4.13
CA LEU A 130 -16.73 -4.04 -4.80
C LEU A 130 -15.56 -3.46 -3.98
N GLY A 131 -15.73 -2.28 -3.37
CA GLY A 131 -14.78 -1.69 -2.42
C GLY A 131 -14.50 -2.58 -1.21
N LEU A 132 -15.54 -3.19 -0.63
CA LEU A 132 -15.40 -4.16 0.46
C LEU A 132 -14.63 -5.41 0.00
N ALA A 133 -14.97 -5.97 -1.16
CA ALA A 133 -14.31 -7.13 -1.72
C ALA A 133 -12.82 -6.85 -2.00
N LEU A 134 -12.50 -5.66 -2.51
CA LEU A 134 -11.13 -5.19 -2.74
C LEU A 134 -10.37 -5.01 -1.43
N TYR A 135 -10.98 -4.39 -0.42
CA TYR A 135 -10.39 -4.26 0.92
C TYR A 135 -10.02 -5.63 1.51
N LEU A 136 -10.95 -6.57 1.51
CA LEU A 136 -10.74 -7.93 2.04
C LEU A 136 -9.69 -8.69 1.23
N THR A 137 -9.71 -8.59 -0.10
CA THR A 137 -8.71 -9.20 -0.97
C THR A 137 -7.32 -8.61 -0.71
N GLY A 138 -7.21 -7.28 -0.54
CA GLY A 138 -5.98 -6.61 -0.14
C GLY A 138 -5.47 -7.10 1.21
N ALA A 139 -6.35 -7.25 2.19
CA ALA A 139 -5.99 -7.78 3.51
C ALA A 139 -5.48 -9.24 3.46
N ALA A 140 -5.96 -10.01 2.49
CA ALA A 140 -5.53 -11.38 2.23
C ALA A 140 -4.24 -11.48 1.38
N ALA A 141 -3.87 -10.42 0.66
CA ALA A 141 -2.83 -10.39 -0.36
C ALA A 141 -1.39 -10.40 0.21
N ARG A 142 -1.01 -11.43 0.99
CA ARG A 142 0.25 -11.45 1.76
C ARG A 142 1.23 -12.57 1.43
N SER A 143 0.94 -13.47 0.50
CA SER A 143 1.85 -14.59 0.20
C SER A 143 2.97 -14.21 -0.78
N HIS A 144 4.08 -14.95 -0.77
CA HIS A 144 5.11 -14.83 -1.82
C HIS A 144 4.55 -15.11 -3.23
N ARG A 145 3.51 -15.95 -3.34
CA ARG A 145 2.84 -16.26 -4.61
C ARG A 145 2.10 -15.03 -5.14
N ILE A 146 1.47 -14.28 -4.25
CA ILE A 146 0.79 -13.03 -4.62
C ILE A 146 1.80 -12.01 -5.13
N TYR A 147 3.02 -11.91 -4.57
CA TYR A 147 4.06 -11.05 -5.15
C TYR A 147 4.51 -11.46 -6.54
N ARG A 148 4.63 -12.76 -6.80
CA ARG A 148 4.85 -13.26 -8.16
C ARG A 148 3.71 -12.84 -9.07
N THR A 149 2.46 -12.95 -8.60
CA THR A 149 1.29 -12.47 -9.34
C THR A 149 1.35 -10.97 -9.62
N ILE A 150 1.69 -10.13 -8.64
CA ILE A 150 1.84 -8.67 -8.83
C ILE A 150 2.93 -8.39 -9.87
N TRP A 151 4.05 -9.10 -9.83
CA TRP A 151 5.13 -8.94 -10.81
C TRP A 151 4.71 -9.37 -12.22
N MET A 152 4.02 -10.51 -12.36
CA MET A 152 3.45 -10.95 -13.64
C MET A 152 2.39 -9.97 -14.17
N THR A 153 1.57 -9.43 -13.28
CA THR A 153 0.55 -8.41 -13.60
C THR A 153 1.21 -7.14 -14.11
N TRP A 154 2.26 -6.68 -13.42
CA TRP A 154 3.06 -5.53 -13.84
C TRP A 154 3.69 -5.75 -15.22
N LEU A 155 4.30 -6.94 -15.45
CA LEU A 155 4.94 -7.26 -16.72
C LEU A 155 3.93 -7.34 -17.87
N LEU A 156 2.77 -7.97 -17.65
CA LEU A 156 1.68 -8.03 -18.62
C LEU A 156 1.26 -6.62 -19.05
N MET A 157 1.00 -5.73 -18.08
CA MET A 157 0.62 -4.36 -18.36
C MET A 157 1.75 -3.58 -19.05
N ALA A 158 3.01 -3.75 -18.62
CA ALA A 158 4.16 -3.10 -19.23
C ALA A 158 4.30 -3.50 -20.72
N CYS A 159 4.22 -4.80 -21.02
CA CYS A 159 4.24 -5.29 -22.40
C CYS A 159 3.06 -4.74 -23.21
N TYR A 160 1.85 -4.77 -22.65
CA TYR A 160 0.67 -4.21 -23.31
C TYR A 160 0.86 -2.73 -23.65
N VAL A 161 1.36 -1.93 -22.69
CA VAL A 161 1.60 -0.50 -22.87
C VAL A 161 2.65 -0.23 -23.94
N LEU A 162 3.76 -0.96 -23.94
CA LEU A 162 4.81 -0.79 -24.95
C LEU A 162 4.33 -1.16 -26.36
N LEU A 163 3.59 -2.26 -26.49
CA LEU A 163 3.03 -2.70 -27.77
C LEU A 163 1.95 -1.76 -28.31
N ASN A 164 1.25 -1.03 -27.42
CA ASN A 164 0.14 -0.15 -27.78
C ASN A 164 0.44 1.34 -27.57
N ALA A 165 1.72 1.73 -27.42
CA ALA A 165 2.09 3.10 -27.08
C ALA A 165 1.53 4.14 -28.06
N LYS A 166 1.50 3.80 -29.37
CA LYS A 166 0.94 4.67 -30.42
C LYS A 166 -0.56 4.93 -30.26
N ASN A 167 -1.30 3.97 -29.70
CA ASN A 167 -2.76 4.05 -29.53
C ASN A 167 -3.15 5.01 -28.39
N PHE A 168 -2.18 5.50 -27.60
CA PHE A 168 -2.42 6.40 -26.48
C PHE A 168 -2.20 7.89 -26.80
N SER A 169 -1.97 8.25 -28.07
CA SER A 169 -1.96 9.66 -28.50
C SER A 169 -3.34 10.32 -28.31
N VAL A 170 -3.36 11.66 -28.19
CA VAL A 170 -4.63 12.40 -28.02
C VAL A 170 -5.58 12.15 -29.20
N GLU A 171 -5.03 12.15 -30.41
CA GLU A 171 -5.76 11.91 -31.65
C GLU A 171 -6.41 10.51 -31.67
N ASN A 172 -5.64 9.46 -31.36
CA ASN A 172 -6.17 8.09 -31.37
C ASN A 172 -7.17 7.85 -30.24
N LEU A 173 -6.98 8.47 -29.07
CA LEU A 173 -7.97 8.41 -27.98
C LEU A 173 -9.29 9.09 -28.38
N TYR A 174 -9.20 10.20 -29.11
CA TYR A 174 -10.38 10.91 -29.61
C TYR A 174 -11.09 10.09 -30.69
N GLN A 175 -10.36 9.61 -31.70
CA GLN A 175 -10.89 8.76 -32.78
C GLN A 175 -11.55 7.49 -32.24
N THR A 176 -10.89 6.79 -31.31
CA THR A 176 -11.48 5.58 -30.71
C THR A 176 -12.76 5.90 -29.94
N ALA A 177 -12.80 7.01 -29.20
CA ALA A 177 -14.00 7.41 -28.46
C ALA A 177 -15.16 7.75 -29.39
N THR A 178 -14.90 8.39 -30.54
CA THR A 178 -15.91 8.73 -31.55
C THR A 178 -16.36 7.53 -32.38
N GLU A 179 -15.45 6.63 -32.75
CA GLU A 179 -15.73 5.51 -33.66
C GLU A 179 -16.37 4.31 -32.94
N THR A 180 -15.91 4.00 -31.72
CA THR A 180 -16.39 2.82 -30.98
C THR A 180 -17.46 3.15 -29.94
N GLY A 181 -17.70 4.44 -29.66
CA GLY A 181 -18.51 4.89 -28.52
C GLY A 181 -17.92 4.53 -27.15
N ASN A 182 -16.79 3.82 -27.10
CA ASN A 182 -16.14 3.38 -25.89
C ASN A 182 -15.00 4.35 -25.55
N LYS A 183 -15.11 5.04 -24.41
CA LYS A 183 -13.98 5.78 -23.84
C LYS A 183 -12.96 4.77 -23.32
N LEU A 184 -11.78 4.70 -23.94
CA LEU A 184 -10.66 3.86 -23.46
C LEU A 184 -10.47 4.05 -21.95
N THR A 185 -10.52 2.97 -21.18
CA THR A 185 -10.46 3.02 -19.71
C THR A 185 -9.01 3.03 -19.21
N TYR A 186 -8.21 3.96 -19.74
CA TYR A 186 -6.78 4.10 -19.40
C TYR A 186 -6.53 4.50 -17.94
N GLN A 187 -7.54 5.06 -17.26
CA GLN A 187 -7.41 5.49 -15.86
C GLN A 187 -7.17 4.31 -14.94
N GLN A 188 -7.95 3.23 -15.09
CA GLN A 188 -7.78 2.03 -14.28
C GLN A 188 -6.47 1.30 -14.63
N LEU A 189 -6.06 1.29 -15.90
CA LEU A 189 -4.76 0.74 -16.30
C LEU A 189 -3.61 1.49 -15.61
N GLY A 190 -3.65 2.83 -15.62
CA GLY A 190 -2.67 3.67 -14.95
C GLY A 190 -2.64 3.45 -13.44
N ASP A 191 -3.80 3.42 -12.79
CA ASP A 191 -3.91 3.22 -11.34
C ASP A 191 -3.40 1.81 -10.95
N SER A 192 -3.80 0.77 -11.66
CA SER A 192 -3.31 -0.60 -11.46
C SER A 192 -1.79 -0.71 -11.64
N PHE A 193 -1.24 -0.05 -12.66
CA PHE A 193 0.19 -0.03 -12.92
C PHE A 193 0.96 0.69 -11.82
N ALA A 194 0.47 1.85 -11.36
CA ALA A 194 1.06 2.60 -10.25
C ALA A 194 1.04 1.83 -8.93
N ILE A 195 -0.08 1.15 -8.63
CA ILE A 195 -0.22 0.27 -7.46
C ILE A 195 0.81 -0.85 -7.51
N CYS A 196 0.88 -1.59 -8.62
CA CYS A 196 1.84 -2.69 -8.79
C CYS A 196 3.29 -2.19 -8.68
N SER A 197 3.61 -1.09 -9.37
CA SER A 197 4.96 -0.49 -9.36
C SER A 197 5.39 -0.10 -7.95
N THR A 198 4.50 0.55 -7.20
CA THR A 198 4.78 0.99 -5.83
C THR A 198 5.03 -0.19 -4.90
N ILE A 199 4.19 -1.24 -4.96
CA ILE A 199 4.32 -2.43 -4.12
C ILE A 199 5.62 -3.18 -4.42
N LEU A 200 6.02 -3.27 -5.69
CA LEU A 200 7.22 -3.99 -6.12
C LEU A 200 8.49 -3.20 -5.81
N ALA A 201 8.54 -1.91 -6.16
CA ALA A 201 9.72 -1.07 -5.99
C ALA A 201 10.24 -1.05 -4.54
N ALA A 202 9.31 -0.95 -3.58
CA ALA A 202 9.65 -0.88 -2.17
C ALA A 202 10.29 -2.17 -1.62
N ARG A 203 10.17 -3.29 -2.33
CA ARG A 203 10.71 -4.60 -1.92
C ARG A 203 11.98 -5.03 -2.65
N ILE A 204 12.39 -4.30 -3.68
CA ILE A 204 13.67 -4.53 -4.34
C ILE A 204 14.79 -4.14 -3.38
N ARG A 205 15.61 -5.12 -2.99
CA ARG A 205 16.66 -4.93 -1.98
C ARG A 205 17.89 -4.22 -2.52
N GLN A 206 18.29 -4.54 -3.76
CA GLN A 206 19.49 -3.99 -4.36
C GLN A 206 19.20 -2.59 -4.89
N ALA A 207 19.97 -1.59 -4.43
CA ALA A 207 19.73 -0.21 -4.81
C ALA A 207 19.78 0.01 -6.34
N PRO A 208 20.76 -0.51 -7.11
CA PRO A 208 20.79 -0.29 -8.56
C PRO A 208 19.56 -0.87 -9.28
N GLN A 209 19.16 -2.09 -8.93
CA GLN A 209 17.96 -2.73 -9.48
C GLN A 209 16.70 -1.95 -9.15
N ARG A 210 16.62 -1.40 -7.93
CA ARG A 210 15.48 -0.59 -7.50
C ARG A 210 15.40 0.72 -8.29
N TRP A 211 16.54 1.39 -8.50
CA TRP A 211 16.61 2.60 -9.32
C TRP A 211 16.19 2.33 -10.76
N LEU A 212 16.73 1.27 -11.37
CA LEU A 212 16.37 0.87 -12.73
C LEU A 212 14.87 0.57 -12.85
N PHE A 213 14.32 -0.18 -11.90
CA PHE A 213 12.89 -0.49 -11.86
C PHE A 213 12.04 0.77 -11.71
N ILE A 214 12.41 1.68 -10.81
CA ILE A 214 11.68 2.94 -10.61
C ILE A 214 11.72 3.80 -11.88
N ALA A 215 12.88 3.95 -12.50
CA ALA A 215 13.01 4.70 -13.75
C ALA A 215 12.15 4.10 -14.87
N ALA A 216 12.17 2.77 -15.04
CA ALA A 216 11.34 2.08 -16.01
C ALA A 216 9.83 2.23 -15.71
N ALA A 217 9.42 2.11 -14.44
CA ALA A 217 8.03 2.27 -14.04
C ALA A 217 7.53 3.71 -14.26
N ILE A 218 8.34 4.73 -13.96
CA ILE A 218 8.03 6.13 -14.26
C ILE A 218 7.87 6.32 -15.77
N GLY A 219 8.85 5.88 -16.58
CA GLY A 219 8.78 6.00 -18.04
C GLY A 219 7.52 5.36 -18.62
N LEU A 220 7.18 4.14 -18.20
CA LEU A 220 5.95 3.45 -18.62
C LEU A 220 4.68 4.17 -18.17
N MET A 221 4.64 4.74 -16.96
CA MET A 221 3.48 5.51 -16.51
C MET A 221 3.21 6.76 -17.34
N PHE A 222 4.25 7.40 -17.88
CA PHE A 222 4.12 8.56 -18.76
C PHE A 222 3.76 8.19 -20.21
N ILE A 223 3.78 6.90 -20.58
CA ILE A 223 3.16 6.41 -21.83
C ILE A 223 1.65 6.21 -21.63
N ILE A 224 1.22 5.77 -20.44
CA ILE A 224 -0.20 5.59 -20.14
C ILE A 224 -0.87 6.97 -20.01
N PRO A 225 -1.98 7.25 -20.71
CA PRO A 225 -2.59 8.58 -20.75
C PRO A 225 -3.40 8.95 -19.47
N SER A 226 -2.99 8.42 -18.31
CA SER A 226 -3.56 8.69 -16.98
C SER A 226 -2.68 9.65 -16.18
N ARG A 227 -2.92 10.96 -16.34
CA ARG A 227 -2.13 12.04 -15.72
C ARG A 227 -1.90 11.84 -14.21
N SER A 228 -2.98 11.67 -13.45
CA SER A 228 -2.91 11.52 -12.00
C SER A 228 -2.16 10.26 -11.56
N ALA A 229 -2.31 9.15 -12.28
CA ALA A 229 -1.58 7.92 -11.96
C ALA A 229 -0.08 8.10 -12.17
N ALA A 230 0.32 8.79 -13.25
CA ALA A 230 1.72 9.07 -13.52
C ALA A 230 2.34 10.02 -12.48
N PHE A 231 1.68 11.15 -12.18
CA PHE A 231 2.19 12.11 -11.20
C PHE A 231 2.23 11.52 -9.78
N PHE A 232 1.12 10.93 -9.31
CA PHE A 232 1.05 10.41 -7.94
C PHE A 232 1.83 9.10 -7.79
N GLY A 233 1.88 8.27 -8.84
CA GLY A 233 2.73 7.10 -8.90
C GLY A 233 4.21 7.48 -8.86
N THR A 234 4.62 8.53 -9.58
CA THR A 234 5.98 9.07 -9.50
C THR A 234 6.30 9.58 -8.10
N ALA A 235 5.43 10.39 -7.48
CA ALA A 235 5.63 10.86 -6.10
C ALA A 235 5.75 9.70 -5.10
N SER A 236 4.93 8.66 -5.26
CA SER A 236 5.01 7.42 -4.50
C SER A 236 6.35 6.69 -4.69
N LEU A 237 6.82 6.54 -5.92
CA LEU A 237 8.11 5.90 -6.21
C LEU A 237 9.31 6.73 -5.71
N LEU A 238 9.25 8.06 -5.78
CA LEU A 238 10.25 8.94 -5.18
C LEU A 238 10.28 8.79 -3.65
N THR A 239 9.13 8.53 -3.01
CA THR A 239 9.06 8.22 -1.59
C THR A 239 9.84 6.94 -1.25
N VAL A 240 9.83 5.92 -2.13
CA VAL A 240 10.69 4.72 -1.96
C VAL A 240 12.17 5.12 -1.90
N ILE A 241 12.60 5.98 -2.82
CA ILE A 241 13.99 6.44 -2.88
C ILE A 241 14.37 7.19 -1.59
N VAL A 242 13.52 8.09 -1.11
CA VAL A 242 13.76 8.87 0.12
C VAL A 242 13.84 7.98 1.37
N LEU A 243 12.94 7.00 1.49
CA LEU A 243 12.83 6.13 2.67
C LEU A 243 13.96 5.10 2.78
N PHE A 244 14.46 4.62 1.64
CA PHE A 244 15.50 3.60 1.57
C PHE A 244 16.89 4.14 1.18
N GLY A 245 16.99 5.43 0.85
CA GLY A 245 18.24 6.10 0.49
C GLY A 245 18.95 6.76 1.67
N GLY A 246 20.23 7.10 1.46
CA GLY A 246 21.02 7.91 2.38
C GLY A 246 20.80 9.42 2.17
N PHE A 247 21.54 10.26 2.90
CA PHE A 247 21.46 11.72 2.79
C PHE A 247 21.63 12.20 1.33
N PHE A 248 22.69 11.74 0.66
CA PHE A 248 22.98 12.10 -0.73
C PHE A 248 21.82 11.78 -1.68
N THR A 249 21.18 10.62 -1.51
CA THR A 249 20.01 10.23 -2.31
C THR A 249 18.84 11.21 -2.14
N ARG A 250 18.63 11.74 -0.93
CA ARG A 250 17.58 12.72 -0.68
C ARG A 250 17.88 14.04 -1.36
N VAL A 251 19.14 14.48 -1.33
CA VAL A 251 19.60 15.67 -2.07
C VAL A 251 19.38 15.49 -3.58
N VAL A 252 19.71 14.33 -4.14
CA VAL A 252 19.45 14.01 -5.55
C VAL A 252 17.96 14.08 -5.89
N VAL A 253 17.07 13.54 -5.05
CA VAL A 253 15.62 13.63 -5.27
C VAL A 253 15.14 15.08 -5.22
N ILE A 254 15.63 15.88 -4.27
CA ILE A 254 15.31 17.32 -4.20
C ILE A 254 15.77 18.03 -5.47
N GLY A 255 17.02 17.78 -5.91
CA GLY A 255 17.55 18.32 -7.15
C GLY A 255 16.72 17.92 -8.38
N LEU A 256 16.26 16.66 -8.45
CA LEU A 256 15.38 16.19 -9.51
C LEU A 256 14.02 16.91 -9.50
N VAL A 257 13.42 17.11 -8.33
CA VAL A 257 12.15 17.85 -8.20
C VAL A 257 12.32 19.30 -8.64
N VAL A 258 13.43 19.95 -8.26
CA VAL A 258 13.76 21.31 -8.71
C VAL A 258 13.96 21.35 -10.22
N ALA A 259 14.71 20.39 -10.79
CA ALA A 259 14.92 20.30 -12.24
C ALA A 259 13.60 20.07 -13.00
N ILE A 260 12.67 19.29 -12.44
CA ILE A 260 11.33 19.12 -12.99
C ILE A 260 10.56 20.44 -12.95
N GLY A 261 10.64 21.20 -11.84
CA GLY A 261 10.03 22.53 -11.75
C GLY A 261 10.55 23.50 -12.80
N LEU A 262 11.88 23.57 -12.97
CA LEU A 262 12.52 24.41 -13.99
C LEU A 262 12.16 23.97 -15.42
N GLY A 263 12.11 22.66 -15.68
CA GLY A 263 11.69 22.12 -16.97
C GLY A 263 10.21 22.39 -17.30
N TYR A 264 9.36 22.51 -16.29
CA TYR A 264 7.98 22.97 -16.45
C TYR A 264 7.96 24.44 -16.84
N GLU A 265 8.55 25.33 -16.05
CA GLU A 265 8.56 26.79 -16.28
C GLU A 265 9.13 27.17 -17.66
N THR A 266 10.12 26.42 -18.14
CA THR A 266 10.74 26.65 -19.47
C THR A 266 9.91 26.10 -20.64
N GLY A 267 8.83 25.37 -20.38
CA GLY A 267 8.02 24.70 -21.41
C GLY A 267 8.71 23.49 -22.07
N LEU A 268 9.90 23.08 -21.60
CA LEU A 268 10.66 21.95 -22.16
C LEU A 268 9.85 20.65 -22.11
N PHE A 269 9.15 20.38 -21.01
CA PHE A 269 8.32 19.18 -20.92
C PHE A 269 7.10 19.20 -21.84
N ALA A 270 6.50 20.37 -22.10
CA ALA A 270 5.40 20.47 -23.05
C ALA A 270 5.85 20.03 -24.46
N GLN A 271 7.07 20.40 -24.87
CA GLN A 271 7.67 19.96 -26.13
C GLN A 271 7.96 18.46 -26.14
N LEU A 272 8.54 17.92 -25.05
CA LEU A 272 8.83 16.48 -24.94
C LEU A 272 7.58 15.60 -24.99
N PHE A 273 6.44 16.14 -24.55
CA PHE A 273 5.16 15.44 -24.49
C PHE A 273 4.18 15.87 -25.58
N GLU A 274 4.64 16.55 -26.63
CA GLU A 274 3.81 17.03 -27.74
C GLU A 274 2.94 15.91 -28.33
N GLY A 275 1.66 16.20 -28.59
CA GLY A 275 0.68 15.23 -29.12
C GLY A 275 0.16 14.22 -28.10
N THR A 276 0.62 14.27 -26.85
CA THR A 276 0.13 13.43 -25.75
C THR A 276 -0.77 14.22 -24.80
N ARG A 277 -1.53 13.51 -23.96
CA ARG A 277 -2.34 14.14 -22.89
C ARG A 277 -1.51 14.86 -21.83
N PHE A 278 -0.19 14.62 -21.79
CA PHE A 278 0.71 15.27 -20.85
C PHE A 278 1.18 16.65 -21.34
N GLN A 279 1.09 16.94 -22.64
CA GLN A 279 1.48 18.25 -23.20
C GLN A 279 0.83 19.38 -22.41
N ILE A 280 -0.51 19.38 -22.32
CA ILE A 280 -1.28 20.40 -21.60
C ILE A 280 -0.92 20.40 -20.10
N ALA A 281 -0.65 19.24 -19.48
CA ALA A 281 -0.26 19.21 -18.07
C ALA A 281 1.11 19.85 -17.81
N PHE A 282 1.97 19.91 -18.82
CA PHE A 282 3.31 20.47 -18.76
C PHE A 282 3.44 21.83 -19.45
N THR A 283 2.37 22.36 -20.04
CA THR A 283 2.35 23.72 -20.58
C THR A 283 2.12 24.72 -19.44
N PRO A 284 3.05 25.66 -19.20
CA PRO A 284 2.86 26.70 -18.20
C PRO A 284 1.61 27.53 -18.45
N GLY A 285 0.80 27.71 -17.41
CA GLY A 285 -0.40 28.57 -17.47
C GLY A 285 -1.50 28.09 -18.41
N SER A 286 -1.43 26.89 -18.98
CA SER A 286 -2.51 26.39 -19.83
C SER A 286 -3.68 25.89 -19.00
N GLU A 287 -4.86 26.42 -19.30
CA GLU A 287 -6.13 25.91 -18.79
C GLU A 287 -6.78 25.07 -19.91
N ASP A 288 -7.05 23.79 -19.66
CA ASP A 288 -7.85 22.96 -20.56
C ASP A 288 -9.33 22.96 -20.14
N GLY A 289 -10.21 22.52 -21.04
CA GLY A 289 -11.63 22.32 -20.70
C GLY A 289 -11.84 21.36 -19.51
N SER A 290 -10.89 20.46 -19.24
CA SER A 290 -10.95 19.60 -18.05
C SER A 290 -10.65 20.37 -16.76
N TRP A 291 -9.83 21.41 -16.79
CA TRP A 291 -9.54 22.29 -15.66
C TRP A 291 -10.75 23.17 -15.36
N SER A 292 -11.39 23.75 -16.39
CA SER A 292 -12.51 24.69 -16.17
C SER A 292 -13.73 23.98 -15.60
N THR A 293 -14.07 22.81 -16.15
CA THR A 293 -15.12 21.95 -15.56
C THR A 293 -14.80 21.52 -14.12
N ARG A 294 -13.51 21.30 -13.79
CA ARG A 294 -13.10 20.95 -12.43
C ARG A 294 -13.21 22.12 -11.45
N GLN A 295 -12.95 23.34 -11.90
CA GLN A 295 -13.16 24.53 -11.07
C GLN A 295 -14.64 24.79 -10.84
N GLU A 296 -15.44 24.71 -11.89
CA GLU A 296 -16.89 24.91 -11.81
C GLU A 296 -17.53 23.94 -10.81
N ILE A 297 -17.23 22.64 -10.93
CA ILE A 297 -17.76 21.65 -9.98
C ILE A 297 -17.20 21.81 -8.57
N MET A 298 -15.95 22.26 -8.42
CA MET A 298 -15.41 22.55 -7.11
C MET A 298 -16.19 23.71 -6.46
N ASN A 299 -16.39 24.81 -7.18
CA ASN A 299 -17.10 25.98 -6.67
C ASN A 299 -18.53 25.61 -6.26
N HIS A 300 -19.25 24.86 -7.10
CA HIS A 300 -20.58 24.39 -6.77
C HIS A 300 -20.56 23.41 -5.58
N GLY A 301 -19.57 22.51 -5.53
CA GLY A 301 -19.32 21.64 -4.39
C GLY A 301 -19.08 22.40 -3.08
N MET A 302 -18.28 23.47 -3.10
CA MET A 302 -18.05 24.34 -1.94
C MET A 302 -19.33 24.98 -1.45
N ASN A 303 -20.22 25.43 -2.36
CA ASN A 303 -21.53 25.95 -1.99
C ASN A 303 -22.40 24.89 -1.29
N VAL A 304 -22.35 23.63 -1.74
CA VAL A 304 -23.03 22.51 -1.06
C VAL A 304 -22.45 22.29 0.34
N LEU A 305 -21.13 22.32 0.49
CA LEU A 305 -20.49 22.15 1.80
C LEU A 305 -20.89 23.22 2.80
N THR A 306 -21.02 24.48 2.35
CA THR A 306 -21.42 25.59 3.23
C THR A 306 -22.91 25.60 3.53
N SER A 307 -23.76 25.29 2.54
CA SER A 307 -25.21 25.36 2.70
C SER A 307 -25.83 24.09 3.31
N ARG A 308 -25.18 22.93 3.14
CA ARG A 308 -25.70 21.61 3.52
C ARG A 308 -24.62 20.75 4.20
N PRO A 309 -23.92 21.25 5.23
CA PRO A 309 -22.75 20.59 5.78
C PRO A 309 -23.04 19.20 6.37
N PHE A 310 -24.20 18.99 6.99
CA PHE A 310 -24.50 17.75 7.68
C PHE A 310 -25.06 16.65 6.78
N THR A 311 -25.83 17.02 5.76
CA THR A 311 -26.53 16.07 4.88
C THR A 311 -25.89 15.95 3.50
N GLY A 312 -25.11 16.95 3.06
CA GLY A 312 -24.65 17.05 1.67
C GLY A 312 -25.83 17.25 0.70
N GLU A 313 -25.57 17.13 -0.60
CA GLU A 313 -26.58 17.03 -1.66
C GLU A 313 -26.19 15.89 -2.60
N TRP A 314 -27.00 14.82 -2.59
CA TRP A 314 -26.76 13.67 -3.43
C TRP A 314 -26.93 14.03 -4.91
N ALA A 315 -25.89 13.68 -5.68
CA ALA A 315 -25.76 13.94 -7.10
C ALA A 315 -26.02 15.41 -7.45
N PHE A 316 -25.48 16.32 -6.63
CA PHE A 316 -25.61 17.78 -6.79
C PHE A 316 -25.21 18.25 -8.20
N GLN A 317 -24.27 17.56 -8.84
CA GLN A 317 -23.87 17.85 -10.22
C GLN A 317 -25.01 17.75 -11.27
N LEU A 318 -26.05 16.97 -10.98
CA LEU A 318 -27.21 16.83 -11.87
C LEU A 318 -28.23 17.96 -11.72
N GLY A 319 -28.09 18.82 -10.70
CA GLY A 319 -28.92 20.02 -10.55
C GLY A 319 -28.56 21.08 -11.57
N GLU A 320 -27.40 21.71 -11.37
CA GLU A 320 -26.97 22.88 -12.15
C GLU A 320 -26.25 22.50 -13.45
N MET A 321 -25.33 21.52 -13.40
CA MET A 321 -24.49 21.17 -14.56
C MET A 321 -25.14 20.14 -15.50
N LYS A 322 -26.25 19.50 -15.09
CA LYS A 322 -27.04 18.53 -15.89
C LYS A 322 -26.22 17.43 -16.58
N PHE A 323 -25.08 17.05 -16.00
CA PHE A 323 -24.17 16.08 -16.63
C PHE A 323 -23.81 14.95 -15.65
N ALA A 324 -24.22 13.74 -16.00
CA ALA A 324 -23.89 12.53 -15.25
C ALA A 324 -22.41 12.17 -15.43
N GLY A 325 -21.70 11.93 -14.32
CA GLY A 325 -20.28 11.54 -14.31
C GLY A 325 -19.31 12.67 -13.93
N LEU A 326 -19.81 13.88 -13.70
CA LEU A 326 -19.07 14.94 -13.04
C LEU A 326 -18.99 14.68 -11.52
N TYR A 327 -17.83 14.93 -10.90
CA TYR A 327 -17.61 14.82 -9.46
C TYR A 327 -16.50 15.78 -8.98
N ILE A 328 -16.51 16.16 -7.70
CA ILE A 328 -15.40 16.94 -7.14
C ILE A 328 -14.17 16.03 -7.18
N HIS A 329 -13.10 16.42 -7.86
CA HIS A 329 -11.92 15.58 -8.06
C HIS A 329 -11.04 15.48 -6.80
N ASN A 330 -11.64 15.35 -5.62
CA ASN A 330 -10.96 15.07 -4.37
C ASN A 330 -11.91 14.48 -3.32
N ILE A 331 -11.35 14.25 -2.14
CA ILE A 331 -12.00 13.69 -0.95
C ILE A 331 -13.25 14.46 -0.49
N LEU A 332 -13.34 15.76 -0.81
CA LEU A 332 -14.50 16.59 -0.44
C LEU A 332 -15.76 16.16 -1.18
N ASP A 333 -15.65 15.43 -2.28
CA ASP A 333 -16.81 14.81 -2.96
C ASP A 333 -17.64 13.96 -1.98
N ILE A 334 -16.99 13.24 -1.06
CA ILE A 334 -17.70 12.44 -0.04
C ILE A 334 -18.58 13.34 0.83
N TRP A 335 -18.02 14.47 1.27
CA TRP A 335 -18.74 15.42 2.12
C TRP A 335 -19.85 16.12 1.35
N ALA A 336 -19.57 16.61 0.14
CA ALA A 336 -20.56 17.28 -0.69
C ALA A 336 -21.73 16.34 -1.04
N GLN A 337 -21.47 15.07 -1.32
CA GLN A 337 -22.52 14.11 -1.72
C GLN A 337 -23.35 13.60 -0.53
N THR A 338 -22.70 13.29 0.59
CA THR A 338 -23.30 12.49 1.68
C THR A 338 -23.25 13.14 3.06
N GLY A 339 -22.68 14.34 3.17
CA GLY A 339 -22.60 15.08 4.42
C GLY A 339 -21.44 14.69 5.32
N LEU A 340 -21.35 15.39 6.45
CA LEU A 340 -20.21 15.36 7.36
C LEU A 340 -19.94 13.98 7.96
N ILE A 341 -20.97 13.18 8.26
CA ILE A 341 -20.81 11.92 8.99
C ILE A 341 -19.97 10.90 8.17
N SER A 342 -20.35 10.67 6.92
CA SER A 342 -19.58 9.79 6.02
C SER A 342 -18.16 10.29 5.80
N PHE A 343 -17.99 11.61 5.69
CA PHE A 343 -16.67 12.22 5.54
C PHE A 343 -15.77 11.99 6.77
N LEU A 344 -16.29 12.17 7.98
CA LEU A 344 -15.55 11.90 9.21
C LEU A 344 -15.20 10.41 9.37
N LEU A 345 -16.11 9.50 8.99
CA LEU A 345 -15.81 8.06 8.96
C LEU A 345 -14.68 7.74 7.98
N PHE A 346 -14.66 8.39 6.83
CA PHE A 346 -13.58 8.25 5.86
C PHE A 346 -12.25 8.76 6.41
N LEU A 347 -12.23 9.93 7.06
CA LEU A 347 -11.05 10.47 7.74
C LEU A 347 -10.59 9.55 8.88
N ALA A 348 -11.50 8.87 9.58
CA ALA A 348 -11.17 7.93 10.65
C ALA A 348 -10.38 6.70 10.12
N ILE A 349 -10.65 6.24 8.90
CA ILE A 349 -9.83 5.21 8.23
C ILE A 349 -8.37 5.66 8.15
N TRP A 350 -8.17 6.90 7.70
CA TRP A 350 -6.85 7.51 7.54
C TRP A 350 -6.14 7.77 8.85
N GLY A 351 -6.84 8.30 9.85
CA GLY A 351 -6.31 8.46 11.20
C GLY A 351 -5.83 7.13 11.79
N ALA A 352 -6.63 6.06 11.63
CA ALA A 352 -6.27 4.72 12.10
C ALA A 352 -5.06 4.14 11.36
N LEU A 353 -4.98 4.30 10.04
CA LEU A 353 -3.83 3.87 9.23
C LEU A 353 -2.56 4.64 9.58
N LEU A 354 -2.66 5.96 9.77
CA LEU A 354 -1.53 6.82 10.10
C LEU A 354 -0.93 6.44 11.46
N VAL A 355 -1.77 6.22 12.48
CA VAL A 355 -1.33 5.75 13.79
C VAL A 355 -0.63 4.38 13.68
N ALA A 356 -1.19 3.46 12.89
CA ALA A 356 -0.58 2.15 12.65
C ALA A 356 0.77 2.28 11.92
N LEU A 357 0.88 3.21 10.97
CA LEU A 357 2.09 3.47 10.21
C LEU A 357 3.19 4.10 11.06
N MET A 358 2.86 5.10 11.89
CA MET A 358 3.77 5.74 12.85
C MET A 358 4.34 4.71 13.82
N THR A 359 3.45 3.89 14.42
CA THR A 359 3.87 2.76 15.27
C THR A 359 4.76 1.79 14.49
N GLY A 360 4.44 1.55 13.22
CA GLY A 360 5.24 0.75 12.31
C GLY A 360 6.63 1.32 12.07
N PHE A 361 6.79 2.63 11.90
CA PHE A 361 8.12 3.24 11.74
C PHE A 361 8.98 3.08 12.98
N GLU A 362 8.40 3.19 14.17
CA GLU A 362 9.12 3.03 15.44
C GLU A 362 9.50 1.55 15.71
N ARG A 363 8.56 0.62 15.47
CA ARG A 363 8.72 -0.79 15.90
C ARG A 363 9.19 -1.71 14.78
N TRP A 364 8.77 -1.46 13.54
CA TRP A 364 9.00 -2.31 12.37
C TRP A 364 9.36 -1.46 11.13
N PRO A 365 10.43 -0.64 11.22
CA PRO A 365 10.73 0.40 10.22
C PRO A 365 10.80 -0.12 8.80
N ARG A 366 11.27 -1.36 8.60
CA ARG A 366 11.28 -1.99 7.28
C ARG A 366 9.89 -2.14 6.68
N ILE A 367 8.93 -2.70 7.42
CA ILE A 367 7.57 -2.94 6.92
C ILE A 367 6.85 -1.61 6.70
N ALA A 368 7.06 -0.63 7.58
CA ALA A 368 6.52 0.70 7.40
C ALA A 368 7.08 1.39 6.14
N LYS A 369 8.40 1.30 5.90
CA LYS A 369 9.02 1.81 4.67
C LYS A 369 8.54 1.10 3.40
N GLU A 370 8.25 -0.21 3.49
CA GLU A 370 7.65 -0.97 2.39
C GLU A 370 6.18 -0.57 2.11
N THR A 371 5.48 -0.05 3.12
CA THR A 371 4.03 0.24 3.06
C THR A 371 3.72 1.71 2.76
N ALA A 372 4.52 2.63 3.28
CA ALA A 372 4.28 4.07 3.19
C ALA A 372 4.14 4.60 1.75
N PRO A 373 4.97 4.19 0.77
CA PRO A 373 4.82 4.62 -0.63
C PRO A 373 3.42 4.35 -1.19
N LEU A 374 2.87 3.16 -0.93
CA LEU A 374 1.52 2.81 -1.37
C LEU A 374 0.48 3.73 -0.77
N LEU A 375 0.61 4.07 0.52
CA LEU A 375 -0.30 5.00 1.17
C LEU A 375 -0.15 6.42 0.63
N VAL A 376 1.06 6.87 0.25
CA VAL A 376 1.27 8.16 -0.42
C VAL A 376 0.50 8.20 -1.74
N PHE A 377 0.59 7.15 -2.57
CA PHE A 377 -0.19 7.07 -3.81
C PHE A 377 -1.69 7.21 -3.55
N VAL A 378 -2.22 6.50 -2.56
CA VAL A 378 -3.64 6.50 -2.22
C VAL A 378 -4.10 7.87 -1.69
N VAL A 379 -3.33 8.48 -0.77
CA VAL A 379 -3.65 9.81 -0.22
C VAL A 379 -3.66 10.85 -1.31
N LEU A 380 -2.61 10.93 -2.15
CA LEU A 380 -2.56 11.89 -3.25
C LEU A 380 -3.71 11.67 -4.23
N SER A 381 -4.03 10.42 -4.53
CA SER A 381 -5.14 10.08 -5.43
C SER A 381 -6.47 10.61 -4.90
N TRP A 382 -6.86 10.31 -3.66
CA TRP A 382 -8.12 10.81 -3.11
C TRP A 382 -8.09 12.30 -2.77
N CYS A 383 -6.97 12.86 -2.33
CA CYS A 383 -6.92 14.29 -2.00
C CYS A 383 -6.95 15.20 -3.23
N LEU A 384 -6.58 14.70 -4.42
CA LEU A 384 -6.32 15.58 -5.57
C LEU A 384 -6.91 15.12 -6.92
N ALA A 385 -7.33 13.86 -7.10
CA ALA A 385 -7.84 13.45 -8.42
C ALA A 385 -8.96 12.40 -8.45
N ARG A 386 -9.27 11.72 -7.34
CA ARG A 386 -10.19 10.58 -7.29
C ARG A 386 -11.26 10.83 -6.24
N ASN A 387 -12.49 10.43 -6.54
CA ASN A 387 -13.51 10.27 -5.52
C ASN A 387 -13.56 8.83 -4.99
N VAL A 388 -14.49 8.57 -4.09
CA VAL A 388 -14.62 7.28 -3.39
C VAL A 388 -14.98 6.12 -4.32
N THR A 389 -15.56 6.37 -5.49
CA THR A 389 -15.95 5.30 -6.42
C THR A 389 -14.74 4.62 -7.09
N PHE A 390 -13.54 5.20 -6.94
CA PHE A 390 -12.27 4.54 -7.29
C PHE A 390 -11.87 3.50 -6.25
N VAL A 391 -12.62 2.41 -6.26
CA VAL A 391 -12.57 1.39 -5.21
C VAL A 391 -11.30 0.56 -5.19
N ALA A 392 -10.48 0.59 -6.25
CA ALA A 392 -9.13 -0.01 -6.29
C ALA A 392 -8.24 0.49 -5.14
N LEU A 393 -8.48 1.70 -4.64
CA LEU A 393 -7.76 2.27 -3.51
C LEU A 393 -8.09 1.56 -2.17
N PHE A 394 -9.26 0.94 -2.03
CA PHE A 394 -9.58 0.12 -0.85
C PHE A 394 -8.74 -1.16 -0.79
N PHE A 395 -8.33 -1.74 -1.93
CA PHE A 395 -7.34 -2.82 -1.93
C PHE A 395 -6.05 -2.38 -1.26
N CYS A 396 -5.57 -1.17 -1.56
CA CYS A 396 -4.35 -0.62 -0.99
C CYS A 396 -4.48 -0.39 0.52
N VAL A 397 -5.63 0.11 0.98
CA VAL A 397 -5.97 0.25 2.40
C VAL A 397 -5.92 -1.10 3.13
N GLY A 398 -6.55 -2.14 2.55
CA GLY A 398 -6.53 -3.50 3.10
C GLY A 398 -5.13 -4.09 3.13
N PHE A 399 -4.39 -3.97 2.03
CA PHE A 399 -3.01 -4.45 1.90
C PHE A 399 -2.07 -3.81 2.92
N ALA A 400 -2.13 -2.48 3.07
CA ALA A 400 -1.31 -1.73 4.01
C ALA A 400 -1.65 -2.06 5.47
N SER A 401 -2.94 -2.08 5.82
CA SER A 401 -3.43 -2.46 7.14
C SER A 401 -2.93 -3.85 7.55
N ALA A 402 -3.00 -4.80 6.62
CA ALA A 402 -2.60 -6.17 6.86
C ALA A 402 -1.08 -6.35 6.99
N ALA A 403 -0.29 -5.61 6.20
CA ALA A 403 1.18 -5.61 6.32
C ALA A 403 1.63 -5.12 7.71
N LEU A 404 1.05 -4.02 8.20
CA LEU A 404 1.36 -3.45 9.50
C LEU A 404 0.92 -4.35 10.65
N GLU A 405 -0.29 -4.90 10.58
CA GLU A 405 -0.80 -5.79 11.64
C GLU A 405 -0.03 -7.13 11.69
N GLN A 406 0.40 -7.65 10.54
CA GLN A 406 1.25 -8.85 10.51
C GLN A 406 2.58 -8.64 11.22
N ALA A 407 3.20 -7.46 11.05
CA ALA A 407 4.44 -7.13 11.74
C ALA A 407 4.25 -7.14 13.27
N ARG A 408 3.10 -6.63 13.74
CA ARG A 408 2.68 -6.68 15.14
C ARG A 408 2.56 -8.11 15.67
N PHE A 409 1.79 -8.97 15.00
CA PHE A 409 1.64 -10.36 15.41
C PHE A 409 2.97 -11.10 15.43
N GLY A 410 3.82 -10.88 14.43
CA GLY A 410 5.15 -11.49 14.36
C GLY A 410 6.02 -11.16 15.57
N GLN A 411 5.95 -9.93 16.08
CA GLN A 411 6.69 -9.52 17.27
C GLN A 411 6.14 -10.20 18.53
N VAL A 412 4.82 -10.28 18.70
CA VAL A 412 4.19 -10.93 19.85
C VAL A 412 4.58 -12.40 19.94
N VAL A 413 4.54 -13.12 18.82
CA VAL A 413 4.92 -14.55 18.77
C VAL A 413 6.41 -14.74 19.09
N ARG A 414 7.28 -13.86 18.59
CA ARG A 414 8.73 -13.92 18.90
C ARG A 414 9.01 -13.66 20.38
N ARG A 415 8.30 -12.71 21.01
CA ARG A 415 8.41 -12.43 22.45
C ARG A 415 7.96 -13.64 23.27
N HIS A 416 6.78 -14.17 22.99
CA HIS A 416 6.26 -15.35 23.70
C HIS A 416 7.19 -16.56 23.60
N ARG A 417 7.82 -16.80 22.43
CA ARG A 417 8.83 -17.86 22.29
C ARG A 417 10.09 -17.60 23.09
N ALA A 418 10.55 -16.35 23.15
CA ALA A 418 11.69 -15.97 23.97
C ALA A 418 11.38 -16.16 25.46
N ASP A 419 10.18 -15.78 25.90
CA ASP A 419 9.73 -15.97 27.27
C ASP A 419 9.64 -17.46 27.62
N GLN A 420 9.08 -18.29 26.74
CA GLN A 420 9.05 -19.76 26.92
C GLN A 420 10.45 -20.38 27.02
N LEU A 421 11.38 -19.96 26.17
CA LEU A 421 12.77 -20.44 26.23
C LEU A 421 13.45 -20.00 27.53
N ASN A 422 13.25 -18.76 27.95
CA ASN A 422 13.81 -18.26 29.21
C ASN A 422 13.21 -18.99 30.43
N THR A 423 11.92 -19.33 30.41
CA THR A 423 11.32 -20.15 31.48
C THR A 423 11.87 -21.58 31.48
N GLN A 424 12.09 -22.19 30.31
CA GLN A 424 12.69 -23.53 30.20
C GLN A 424 14.14 -23.56 30.69
N PHE A 425 14.93 -22.55 30.33
CA PHE A 425 16.29 -22.36 30.86
C PHE A 425 16.27 -22.16 32.39
N ASN A 426 15.38 -21.31 32.92
CA ASN A 426 15.30 -21.09 34.36
C ASN A 426 14.86 -22.35 35.13
N THR A 427 14.01 -23.21 34.56
CA THR A 427 13.63 -24.49 35.20
C THR A 427 14.72 -25.56 35.12
N GLN A 428 15.60 -25.53 34.12
CA GLN A 428 16.72 -26.47 34.00
C GLN A 428 17.96 -26.06 34.81
N PHE A 429 18.08 -24.77 35.16
CA PHE A 429 19.23 -24.22 35.87
C PHE A 429 18.84 -23.55 37.21
N SER A 430 17.65 -23.83 37.74
CA SER A 430 17.29 -23.40 39.08
C SER A 430 18.12 -24.18 40.11
N PRO A 431 18.78 -23.52 41.09
CA PRO A 431 19.48 -24.19 42.20
C PRO A 431 18.58 -25.11 43.04
N ASP A 432 17.26 -24.93 42.92
CA ASP A 432 16.24 -25.64 43.70
C ASP A 432 15.68 -26.88 42.98
N SER A 433 16.15 -27.24 41.78
CA SER A 433 15.90 -28.58 41.23
C SER A 433 16.85 -29.59 41.90
N GLN A 434 16.70 -29.72 43.21
CA GLN A 434 17.36 -30.77 43.98
C GLN A 434 16.86 -32.12 43.48
N PHE A 435 17.82 -32.88 42.97
CA PHE A 435 17.83 -34.33 43.04
C PHE A 435 17.27 -34.82 44.37
N VAL A 436 16.16 -35.56 44.34
CA VAL A 436 15.78 -36.49 45.41
C VAL A 436 15.31 -37.80 44.77
N HIS A 437 16.27 -38.75 44.69
CA HIS A 437 16.24 -40.22 44.89
C HIS A 437 14.91 -41.00 44.79
N SER A 438 14.80 -42.27 44.37
CA SER A 438 15.64 -43.35 43.81
C SER A 438 14.79 -44.64 43.91
N GLN A 439 14.94 -45.66 43.04
CA GLN A 439 15.10 -47.09 43.43
C GLN A 439 15.06 -48.08 42.23
N PHE A 440 16.02 -49.03 42.26
CA PHE A 440 16.32 -50.21 41.40
C PHE A 440 16.99 -49.92 40.04
N ALA A 441 18.16 -50.47 39.65
CA ALA A 441 19.16 -51.39 40.21
C ALA A 441 20.48 -51.25 39.36
N PRO A 442 21.64 -51.81 39.76
CA PRO A 442 22.97 -51.40 39.29
C PRO A 442 23.62 -52.31 38.22
N ASN A 443 24.71 -51.80 37.64
CA ASN A 443 25.78 -52.45 36.84
C ASN A 443 25.54 -52.60 35.33
N GLN A 444 26.34 -51.89 34.51
CA GLN A 444 27.51 -52.47 33.81
C GLN A 444 28.15 -51.50 32.78
N PHE A 445 29.49 -51.45 32.80
CA PHE A 445 30.46 -50.90 31.83
C PHE A 445 30.52 -49.35 31.66
N ALA A 446 31.50 -48.66 32.25
CA ALA A 446 32.95 -48.60 31.95
C ALA A 446 33.31 -47.70 30.75
N ASN A 447 33.99 -46.59 31.08
CA ASN A 447 34.97 -45.81 30.31
C ASN A 447 34.93 -45.87 28.77
N SER A 448 34.55 -44.74 28.18
CA SER A 448 35.24 -44.22 26.98
C SER A 448 35.16 -42.70 26.95
N GLN A 449 36.18 -42.07 27.55
CA GLN A 449 36.58 -40.71 27.21
C GLN A 449 37.09 -40.71 25.77
N PHE A 450 36.31 -40.18 24.82
CA PHE A 450 36.82 -39.57 23.59
C PHE A 450 35.78 -38.55 23.11
N ALA A 451 35.86 -37.35 23.69
CA ALA A 451 35.28 -36.17 23.09
C ALA A 451 36.21 -35.70 21.97
N PRO A 452 35.65 -35.44 20.78
CA PRO A 452 36.12 -34.26 20.08
C PRO A 452 34.94 -33.39 19.66
N GLN A 453 35.24 -32.09 19.67
CA GLN A 453 34.75 -31.06 18.76
C GLN A 453 33.84 -29.95 19.33
N THR A 454 34.44 -28.76 19.20
CA THR A 454 33.86 -27.52 18.69
C THR A 454 33.01 -26.70 19.64
N GLN A 455 33.72 -25.77 20.30
CA GLN A 455 33.25 -24.43 20.58
C GLN A 455 32.48 -23.86 19.38
N LEU A 456 31.18 -23.61 19.57
CA LEU A 456 30.39 -22.66 18.80
C LEU A 456 29.97 -21.57 19.77
N SER A 457 30.63 -20.41 19.65
CA SER A 457 30.23 -19.16 20.28
C SER A 457 28.81 -18.79 19.86
N PRO A 458 27.89 -18.47 20.79
CA PRO A 458 26.80 -17.57 20.53
C PRO A 458 27.24 -16.14 20.87
N ASP A 459 27.80 -15.45 19.87
CA ASP A 459 27.80 -14.00 19.83
C ASP A 459 26.35 -13.52 19.63
N THR A 460 25.61 -13.46 20.72
CA THR A 460 24.42 -12.61 20.86
C THR A 460 24.53 -11.84 22.16
N ARG A 461 25.49 -10.90 22.22
CA ARG A 461 25.41 -9.81 23.20
C ARG A 461 24.16 -8.99 22.90
N PHE A 462 23.13 -9.26 23.70
CA PHE A 462 22.01 -8.36 23.92
C PHE A 462 22.57 -7.00 24.37
N VAL A 463 22.49 -6.01 23.50
CA VAL A 463 22.60 -4.60 23.92
C VAL A 463 21.37 -4.30 24.77
N ARG A 464 21.56 -4.31 26.09
CA ARG A 464 20.58 -3.86 27.09
C ARG A 464 20.27 -2.39 26.80
N ARG A 465 18.98 -2.01 26.75
CA ARG A 465 18.58 -0.59 26.74
C ARG A 465 19.11 0.07 28.01
N HIS A 466 19.97 1.08 27.87
CA HIS A 466 20.34 1.95 28.97
C HIS A 466 19.06 2.62 29.53
N GLN A 467 18.81 2.36 30.82
CA GLN A 467 18.01 3.25 31.66
C GLN A 467 18.75 4.58 31.72
N TYR A 468 18.04 5.66 31.40
CA TYR A 468 18.40 7.00 31.86
C TYR A 468 18.42 6.99 33.38
N GLN A 469 19.57 7.25 33.97
CA GLN A 469 19.71 7.64 35.36
C GLN A 469 20.56 8.90 35.35
N ASP A 470 19.88 10.03 35.55
CA ASP A 470 20.48 11.33 35.74
C ASP A 470 21.27 11.33 37.06
N HIS A 471 22.56 11.68 37.00
CA HIS A 471 23.24 12.42 38.06
C HIS A 471 24.46 13.17 37.48
N PRO A 472 24.65 14.46 37.82
CA PRO A 472 25.74 15.27 37.33
C PRO A 472 27.04 14.99 38.11
N LYS A 473 28.16 14.77 37.41
CA LYS A 473 29.48 14.75 38.03
C LYS A 473 30.04 16.16 38.11
N TYR A 474 30.20 16.60 39.35
CA TYR A 474 31.00 17.74 39.78
C TYR A 474 32.47 17.55 39.40
N GLN A 475 33.11 18.67 39.09
CA GLN A 475 34.46 18.81 38.54
C GLN A 475 35.59 18.54 39.55
N ASP A 476 36.75 18.23 38.95
CA ASP A 476 38.06 18.00 39.55
C ASP A 476 38.50 19.06 40.57
N HIS A 477 39.05 18.58 41.69
CA HIS A 477 40.03 19.34 42.47
C HIS A 477 41.29 18.51 42.66
N THR A 478 42.29 18.83 41.83
CA THR A 478 43.70 18.53 42.03
C THR A 478 44.20 19.14 43.34
N LYS A 479 44.68 18.29 44.26
CA LYS A 479 45.46 18.69 45.43
C LYS A 479 46.93 18.30 45.20
N PHE A 480 47.78 19.29 45.00
CA PHE A 480 49.23 19.20 45.20
C PHE A 480 49.74 20.56 45.71
N PHE A 481 50.55 20.50 46.78
CA PHE A 481 51.39 21.51 47.47
C PHE A 481 51.10 21.69 48.98
N PRO A 482 52.15 21.97 49.81
CA PRO A 482 52.46 21.25 51.05
C PRO A 482 52.22 22.09 52.32
N PRO A 483 52.43 21.56 53.56
CA PRO A 483 52.20 22.31 54.79
C PRO A 483 53.42 23.16 55.17
N GLY A 484 53.20 24.38 55.67
CA GLY A 484 54.27 25.21 56.20
C GLY A 484 53.85 26.58 56.74
N SER A 485 53.83 26.68 58.06
CA SER A 485 54.17 27.81 58.95
C SER A 485 53.32 29.10 59.05
N SER A 486 52.88 29.32 60.30
CA SER A 486 52.95 30.55 61.13
C SER A 486 52.18 31.80 60.72
N SER A 487 51.11 32.09 61.47
CA SER A 487 51.07 33.12 62.54
C SER A 487 49.71 33.12 63.21
#